data_AF-A0A7C3IZN9-F1
#
_entry.id   AF-A0A7C3IZN9-F1
#
_cell.length_a   1.000
_cell.length_b   1.000
_cell.length_c   1.000
_cell.angle_alpha   90.00
_cell.angle_beta   90.00
_cell.angle_gamma   90.00
#
_symmetry.space_group_name_H-M   'P 1'
#
loop_
_entity.id
_entity.type
_entity.pdbx_description
1 polymer ?
#
loop_
_entity_poly.entity_id
_entity_poly.type
_entity_poly.pdbx_seq_one_letter_code
_entity_poly.pdbx_strand_id
1 'polypeptide(L)'
;MGFEGHCRVTGIGSLAVTSVEEALDFVFESVPDLPYLPQLPRLSPNEGMNEQMYEGLPGLDRRDGKWLIVQNDAFFEGVAALFERFENPGDDAGHMSPRVCASLEAFLRRVRASGVAEAKAQVSGPVTVGMSLLDEDGTPILYNEVLRDVLVKHLALKVRWLARQIEAAGARPVIFVDEPFLTSFGTPFFGWTRPEQPREVLEQVYAAAPVKGTHCCANTDWTIFLQSSVDIVSFDAFGYATAFLTYREALVEFLRRGGNIAWGIVPTDPDALAATSADELVGRLREQIAKLVSYGLDREAILRQSLLTPSCGLGSRPPETARPAFEMLKAISPALSADESAR
;
A
#
# COMPACT_ATOMS: atom_id res chain seq x y z
N MET A 1 19.11 -8.86 -4.52
CA MET A 1 18.88 -7.90 -5.63
C MET A 1 17.72 -7.01 -5.24
N GLY A 2 17.75 -5.73 -5.60
CA GLY A 2 16.65 -4.78 -5.33
C GLY A 2 15.35 -5.16 -6.07
N PHE A 3 14.26 -4.45 -5.80
CA PHE A 3 13.04 -4.54 -6.61
C PHE A 3 13.16 -3.58 -7.81
N GLU A 4 12.70 -3.99 -9.00
CA GLU A 4 12.60 -3.15 -10.19
C GLU A 4 11.20 -3.30 -10.81
N GLY A 5 10.53 -2.18 -11.06
CA GLY A 5 9.15 -2.12 -11.53
C GLY A 5 8.97 -2.44 -13.01
N HIS A 6 9.91 -2.06 -13.89
CA HIS A 6 9.88 -2.26 -15.34
C HIS A 6 8.58 -1.83 -16.03
N CYS A 7 7.97 -0.73 -15.57
CA CYS A 7 6.66 -0.24 -16.03
C CYS A 7 5.54 -1.29 -15.99
N ARG A 8 5.69 -2.34 -15.15
CA ARG A 8 4.65 -3.35 -14.91
C ARG A 8 3.43 -2.71 -14.26
N VAL A 9 2.27 -3.28 -14.54
CA VAL A 9 0.99 -2.83 -13.98
C VAL A 9 0.67 -3.60 -12.71
N THR A 10 0.18 -2.91 -11.67
CA THR A 10 -0.42 -3.52 -10.47
C THR A 10 -1.57 -2.64 -9.93
N GLY A 11 -2.35 -3.14 -8.98
CA GLY A 11 -3.42 -2.40 -8.31
C GLY A 11 -3.10 -1.89 -6.91
N ILE A 12 -3.93 -0.98 -6.41
CA ILE A 12 -3.92 -0.43 -5.04
C ILE A 12 -5.01 -1.14 -4.19
N GLY A 13 -4.97 -2.46 -4.21
CA GLY A 13 -5.65 -3.33 -3.23
C GLY A 13 -7.16 -3.48 -3.34
N SER A 14 -7.93 -2.41 -3.16
CA SER A 14 -9.39 -2.53 -2.99
C SER A 14 -10.15 -2.66 -4.31
N LEU A 15 -11.14 -3.56 -4.35
CA LEU A 15 -12.05 -3.78 -5.48
C LEU A 15 -13.51 -3.72 -5.04
N ALA A 16 -14.35 -3.16 -5.91
CA ALA A 16 -15.78 -2.98 -5.68
C ALA A 16 -16.59 -4.23 -6.08
N VAL A 17 -16.20 -5.41 -5.58
CA VAL A 17 -16.83 -6.70 -5.91
C VAL A 17 -17.28 -7.43 -4.65
N THR A 18 -18.23 -8.34 -4.81
CA THR A 18 -18.83 -9.14 -3.71
C THR A 18 -18.48 -10.62 -3.79
N SER A 19 -17.56 -11.00 -4.68
CA SER A 19 -17.12 -12.39 -4.89
C SER A 19 -15.60 -12.47 -4.88
N VAL A 20 -15.06 -13.41 -4.10
CA VAL A 20 -13.63 -13.71 -4.06
C VAL A 20 -13.13 -14.18 -5.43
N GLU A 21 -13.85 -15.09 -6.07
CA GLU A 21 -13.42 -15.64 -7.36
C GLU A 21 -13.45 -14.58 -8.47
N GLU A 22 -14.48 -13.72 -8.50
CA GLU A 22 -14.56 -12.60 -9.45
C GLU A 22 -13.38 -11.63 -9.27
N ALA A 23 -13.05 -11.31 -8.02
CA ALA A 23 -11.91 -10.46 -7.71
C ALA A 23 -10.60 -11.06 -8.21
N LEU A 24 -10.40 -12.36 -7.96
CA LEU A 24 -9.16 -13.04 -8.34
C LEU A 24 -9.07 -13.29 -9.84
N ASP A 25 -10.17 -13.57 -10.54
CA ASP A 25 -10.22 -13.65 -12.00
C ASP A 25 -9.75 -12.31 -12.58
N PHE A 26 -10.35 -11.22 -12.09
CA PHE A 26 -9.97 -9.88 -12.50
C PHE A 26 -8.49 -9.57 -12.25
N VAL A 27 -7.97 -9.86 -11.06
CA VAL A 27 -6.56 -9.56 -10.71
C VAL A 27 -5.60 -10.33 -11.62
N PHE A 28 -5.76 -11.64 -11.73
CA PHE A 28 -4.81 -12.47 -12.50
C PHE A 28 -4.93 -12.27 -14.01
N GLU A 29 -6.11 -11.88 -14.52
CA GLU A 29 -6.27 -11.44 -15.91
C GLU A 29 -5.66 -10.05 -16.16
N SER A 30 -5.77 -9.14 -15.18
CA SER A 30 -5.42 -7.73 -15.36
C SER A 30 -3.95 -7.44 -15.15
N VAL A 31 -3.30 -8.12 -14.20
CA VAL A 31 -1.93 -7.83 -13.77
C VAL A 31 -1.14 -9.13 -13.53
N PRO A 32 -0.94 -9.96 -14.58
CA PRO A 32 -0.33 -11.28 -14.42
C PRO A 32 1.13 -11.23 -13.95
N ASP A 33 1.86 -10.14 -14.19
CA ASP A 33 3.29 -10.01 -13.82
C ASP A 33 3.52 -9.59 -12.37
N LEU A 34 2.51 -8.99 -11.72
CA LEU A 34 2.53 -8.60 -10.31
C LEU A 34 1.09 -8.61 -9.75
N PRO A 35 0.48 -9.80 -9.58
CA PRO A 35 -0.86 -9.90 -9.02
C PRO A 35 -0.86 -9.44 -7.57
N TYR A 36 -1.97 -8.83 -7.13
CA TYR A 36 -2.13 -8.33 -5.76
C TYR A 36 -3.28 -9.02 -5.03
N LEU A 37 -3.11 -9.27 -3.74
CA LEU A 37 -4.17 -9.74 -2.85
C LEU A 37 -5.28 -8.67 -2.78
N PRO A 38 -6.50 -8.91 -3.28
CA PRO A 38 -7.53 -7.88 -3.28
C PRO A 38 -8.18 -7.75 -1.90
N GLN A 39 -8.46 -6.50 -1.50
CA GLN A 39 -9.30 -6.17 -0.35
C GLN A 39 -10.74 -5.96 -0.82
N LEU A 40 -11.71 -6.59 -0.15
CA LEU A 40 -13.09 -6.72 -0.65
C LEU A 40 -14.10 -6.04 0.29
N PRO A 41 -14.07 -4.70 0.47
CA PRO A 41 -14.92 -4.00 1.44
C PRO A 41 -16.42 -4.15 1.16
N ARG A 42 -16.83 -4.55 -0.06
CA ARG A 42 -18.24 -4.85 -0.39
C ARG A 42 -18.66 -6.28 -0.04
N LEU A 43 -17.72 -7.19 0.16
CA LEU A 43 -17.99 -8.56 0.60
C LEU A 43 -18.36 -8.60 2.08
N SER A 44 -17.63 -7.85 2.92
CA SER A 44 -17.82 -7.82 4.37
C SER A 44 -17.28 -6.53 4.96
N PRO A 45 -17.89 -5.96 6.02
CA PRO A 45 -17.32 -4.82 6.73
C PRO A 45 -15.94 -5.15 7.36
N ASN A 46 -15.65 -6.42 7.62
CA ASN A 46 -14.35 -6.85 8.17
C ASN A 46 -13.22 -6.86 7.12
N GLU A 47 -13.56 -6.71 5.83
CA GLU A 47 -12.61 -6.58 4.72
C GLU A 47 -12.24 -5.12 4.45
N GLY A 48 -12.75 -4.19 5.28
CA GLY A 48 -12.34 -2.79 5.28
C GLY A 48 -10.86 -2.64 5.60
N MET A 49 -10.20 -1.70 4.94
CA MET A 49 -8.74 -1.53 4.96
C MET A 49 -8.15 -1.58 6.38
N ASN A 50 -8.77 -0.86 7.33
CA ASN A 50 -8.34 -0.82 8.73
C ASN A 50 -8.86 -2.03 9.52
N GLU A 51 -10.10 -2.46 9.28
CA GLU A 51 -10.75 -3.57 9.99
C GLU A 51 -9.96 -4.87 9.84
N GLN A 52 -9.33 -5.08 8.67
CA GLN A 52 -8.44 -6.22 8.44
C GLN A 52 -7.26 -6.28 9.42
N MET A 53 -6.83 -5.13 9.93
CA MET A 53 -5.69 -4.99 10.83
C MET A 53 -6.06 -5.18 12.31
N TYR A 54 -7.34 -5.22 12.66
CA TYR A 54 -7.75 -5.27 14.06
C TYR A 54 -7.70 -6.68 14.67
N GLU A 55 -7.84 -7.73 13.85
CA GLU A 55 -7.82 -9.11 14.36
C GLU A 55 -6.50 -9.43 15.08
N GLY A 56 -6.60 -9.80 16.36
CA GLY A 56 -5.48 -10.14 17.23
C GLY A 56 -4.95 -8.99 18.08
N LEU A 57 -5.45 -7.76 17.89
CA LEU A 57 -4.98 -6.59 18.63
C LEU A 57 -5.47 -6.63 20.10
N PRO A 58 -4.58 -6.60 21.11
CA PRO A 58 -4.98 -6.64 22.51
C PRO A 58 -5.90 -5.48 22.90
N GLY A 59 -6.91 -5.76 23.73
CA GLY A 59 -7.83 -4.76 24.26
C GLY A 59 -8.82 -4.17 23.24
N LEU A 60 -8.85 -4.67 22.00
CA LEU A 60 -9.81 -4.21 20.99
C LEU A 60 -11.25 -4.42 21.47
N ASP A 61 -12.00 -3.33 21.50
CA ASP A 61 -13.42 -3.29 21.83
C ASP A 61 -14.17 -2.38 20.85
N ARG A 62 -15.50 -2.46 20.85
CA ARG A 62 -16.36 -1.59 20.06
C ARG A 62 -17.50 -1.02 20.89
N ARG A 63 -17.52 0.30 21.08
CA ARG A 63 -18.53 1.04 21.85
C ARG A 63 -19.14 2.15 20.99
N ASP A 64 -20.47 2.25 20.98
CA ASP A 64 -21.23 3.25 20.21
C ASP A 64 -20.80 3.38 18.74
N GLY A 65 -20.49 2.23 18.12
CA GLY A 65 -20.06 2.17 16.73
C GLY A 65 -18.59 2.52 16.48
N LYS A 66 -17.83 2.96 17.49
CA LYS A 66 -16.40 3.29 17.42
C LYS A 66 -15.54 2.17 17.95
N TRP A 67 -14.37 1.99 17.34
CA TRP A 67 -13.35 1.06 17.80
C TRP A 67 -12.42 1.73 18.81
N LEU A 68 -12.08 1.01 19.88
CA LEU A 68 -11.21 1.50 20.94
C LEU A 68 -10.34 0.39 21.53
N ILE A 69 -9.32 0.79 22.29
CA ILE A 69 -8.46 -0.11 23.07
C ILE A 69 -8.75 0.09 24.56
N VAL A 70 -9.24 -0.95 25.22
CA VAL A 70 -9.57 -0.99 26.65
C VAL A 70 -8.40 -1.59 27.42
N GLN A 71 -7.84 -0.84 28.37
CA GLN A 71 -6.59 -1.20 29.07
C GLN A 71 -6.85 -1.90 30.40
N ASN A 72 -7.54 -3.04 30.36
CA ASN A 72 -7.78 -3.91 31.53
C ASN A 72 -6.67 -4.98 31.71
N ASP A 73 -6.79 -5.84 32.72
CA ASP A 73 -5.80 -6.91 32.99
C ASP A 73 -5.55 -7.81 31.76
N ALA A 74 -6.61 -8.17 31.03
CA ALA A 74 -6.50 -8.98 29.82
C ALA A 74 -5.76 -8.26 28.67
N PHE A 75 -5.85 -6.93 28.58
CA PHE A 75 -5.02 -6.14 27.66
C PHE A 75 -3.55 -6.27 28.03
N PHE A 76 -3.18 -6.11 29.30
CA PHE A 76 -1.77 -6.20 29.71
C PHE A 76 -1.19 -7.61 29.49
N GLU A 77 -1.96 -8.66 29.78
CA GLU A 77 -1.58 -10.04 29.45
C GLU A 77 -1.41 -10.24 27.93
N GLY A 78 -2.34 -9.71 27.14
CA GLY A 78 -2.28 -9.75 25.68
C GLY A 78 -1.08 -8.99 25.10
N VAL A 79 -0.73 -7.83 25.67
CA VAL A 79 0.45 -7.05 25.29
C VAL A 79 1.73 -7.82 25.58
N ALA A 80 1.84 -8.42 26.78
CA ALA A 80 3.00 -9.23 27.13
C ALA A 80 3.18 -10.40 26.15
N ALA A 81 2.10 -11.11 25.83
CA ALA A 81 2.12 -12.21 24.86
C ALA A 81 2.48 -11.71 23.44
N LEU A 82 1.93 -10.57 23.00
CA LEU A 82 2.25 -9.99 21.69
C LEU A 82 3.74 -9.65 21.59
N PHE A 83 4.32 -9.08 22.65
CA PHE A 83 5.73 -8.68 22.67
C PHE A 83 6.65 -9.91 22.65
N GLU A 84 6.34 -10.94 23.44
CA GLU A 84 7.07 -12.21 23.40
C GLU A 84 7.06 -12.82 21.99
N ARG A 85 5.90 -12.83 21.33
CA ARG A 85 5.76 -13.34 19.96
C ARG A 85 6.45 -12.45 18.93
N PHE A 86 6.45 -11.14 19.13
CA PHE A 86 7.14 -10.18 18.26
C PHE A 86 8.64 -10.49 18.19
N GLU A 87 9.25 -10.86 19.31
CA GLU A 87 10.66 -11.25 19.43
C GLU A 87 10.97 -12.64 18.84
N ASN A 88 9.95 -13.42 18.44
CA ASN A 88 10.11 -14.74 17.84
C ASN A 88 9.82 -14.71 16.31
N PRO A 89 10.84 -14.70 15.44
CA PRO A 89 10.65 -14.57 13.98
C PRO A 89 9.80 -15.68 13.32
N GLY A 90 9.66 -16.84 13.98
CA GLY A 90 8.88 -17.97 13.47
C GLY A 90 7.39 -17.95 13.83
N ASP A 91 6.96 -17.07 14.73
CA ASP A 91 5.61 -17.06 15.29
C ASP A 91 4.54 -16.59 14.29
N ASP A 92 3.32 -17.11 14.38
CA ASP A 92 2.19 -16.82 13.48
C ASP A 92 1.19 -15.79 14.04
N ALA A 93 1.53 -15.02 15.07
CA ALA A 93 0.67 -14.01 15.70
C ALA A 93 0.09 -12.95 14.73
N GLY A 94 0.74 -12.74 13.59
CA GLY A 94 0.24 -11.88 12.51
C GLY A 94 -0.88 -12.49 11.66
N HIS A 95 -1.37 -13.69 12.00
CA HIS A 95 -2.38 -14.40 11.25
C HIS A 95 -3.61 -13.55 10.93
N MET A 96 -4.10 -13.67 9.69
CA MET A 96 -5.35 -13.07 9.22
C MET A 96 -6.29 -14.19 8.77
N SER A 97 -7.38 -14.36 9.50
CA SER A 97 -8.38 -15.40 9.23
C SER A 97 -9.25 -15.04 8.02
N PRO A 98 -9.96 -16.03 7.44
CA PRO A 98 -10.94 -15.76 6.37
C PRO A 98 -12.06 -14.78 6.77
N ARG A 99 -12.25 -14.50 8.06
CA ARG A 99 -13.22 -13.50 8.54
C ARG A 99 -12.83 -12.08 8.13
N VAL A 100 -11.53 -11.80 8.09
CA VAL A 100 -10.97 -10.48 7.77
C VAL A 100 -10.26 -10.47 6.42
N CYS A 101 -9.90 -11.62 5.87
CA CYS A 101 -9.24 -11.70 4.57
C CYS A 101 -9.69 -12.96 3.82
N ALA A 102 -10.93 -12.96 3.34
CA ALA A 102 -11.56 -14.11 2.71
C ALA A 102 -10.85 -14.53 1.41
N SER A 103 -10.18 -13.57 0.73
CA SER A 103 -9.48 -13.82 -0.54
C SER A 103 -8.13 -14.50 -0.38
N LEU A 104 -7.54 -14.55 0.82
CA LEU A 104 -6.14 -14.94 1.01
C LEU A 104 -5.82 -16.37 0.55
N GLU A 105 -6.55 -17.37 1.03
CA GLU A 105 -6.24 -18.77 0.69
C GLU A 105 -6.37 -19.02 -0.81
N ALA A 106 -7.45 -18.51 -1.42
CA ALA A 106 -7.68 -18.63 -2.85
C ALA A 106 -6.61 -17.88 -3.66
N PHE A 107 -6.19 -16.69 -3.22
CA PHE A 107 -5.10 -15.93 -3.82
C PHE A 107 -3.78 -16.73 -3.81
N LEU A 108 -3.39 -17.29 -2.67
CA LEU A 108 -2.15 -18.06 -2.53
C LEU A 108 -2.15 -19.32 -3.40
N ARG A 109 -3.31 -20.00 -3.55
CA ARG A 109 -3.45 -21.12 -4.50
C ARG A 109 -3.19 -20.67 -5.94
N ARG A 110 -3.72 -19.50 -6.35
CA ARG A 110 -3.49 -18.97 -7.70
C ARG A 110 -2.06 -18.51 -7.92
N VAL A 111 -1.41 -17.87 -6.93
CA VAL A 111 0.02 -17.53 -6.97
C VAL A 111 0.86 -18.79 -7.21
N ARG A 112 0.59 -19.86 -6.46
CA ARG A 112 1.30 -21.14 -6.63
C ARG A 112 1.05 -21.76 -8.01
N ALA A 113 -0.19 -21.71 -8.49
CA ALA A 113 -0.57 -22.30 -9.77
C ALA A 113 -0.02 -21.52 -10.98
N SER A 114 0.06 -20.19 -10.90
CA SER A 114 0.57 -19.34 -11.97
C SER A 114 2.08 -19.32 -12.06
N GLY A 115 2.79 -19.60 -10.95
CA GLY A 115 4.25 -19.56 -10.90
C GLY A 115 4.82 -18.15 -11.05
N VAL A 116 4.05 -17.12 -10.69
CA VAL A 116 4.49 -15.73 -10.74
C VAL A 116 5.69 -15.50 -9.82
N ALA A 117 6.66 -14.73 -10.29
CA ALA A 117 7.90 -14.48 -9.54
C ALA A 117 7.66 -13.61 -8.30
N GLU A 118 6.71 -12.68 -8.38
CA GLU A 118 6.39 -11.71 -7.33
C GLU A 118 4.88 -11.63 -7.15
N ALA A 119 4.44 -11.45 -5.90
CA ALA A 119 3.04 -11.23 -5.58
C ALA A 119 2.92 -10.13 -4.52
N LYS A 120 1.95 -9.25 -4.72
CA LYS A 120 1.73 -8.07 -3.88
C LYS A 120 0.64 -8.33 -2.84
N ALA A 121 0.81 -7.79 -1.65
CA ALA A 121 -0.28 -7.57 -0.69
C ALA A 121 -0.14 -6.17 -0.08
N GLN A 122 -1.15 -5.74 0.67
CA GLN A 122 -1.10 -4.47 1.39
C GLN A 122 -1.75 -4.58 2.76
N VAL A 123 -1.26 -3.76 3.68
CA VAL A 123 -1.77 -3.54 5.03
C VAL A 123 -1.97 -2.04 5.23
N SER A 124 -2.86 -1.64 6.13
CA SER A 124 -2.90 -0.24 6.58
C SER A 124 -1.73 0.05 7.50
N GLY A 125 -1.14 1.22 7.33
CA GLY A 125 -0.01 1.66 8.13
C GLY A 125 -0.37 2.16 9.52
N PRO A 126 0.65 2.28 10.40
CA PRO A 126 0.48 2.60 11.81
C PRO A 126 -0.14 3.99 12.05
N VAL A 127 0.06 4.97 11.17
CA VAL A 127 -0.58 6.28 11.31
C VAL A 127 -2.07 6.17 11.02
N THR A 128 -2.43 5.53 9.92
CA THR A 128 -3.82 5.37 9.50
C THR A 128 -4.63 4.52 10.48
N VAL A 129 -4.08 3.38 10.92
CA VAL A 129 -4.72 2.52 11.92
C VAL A 129 -4.73 3.19 13.30
N GLY A 130 -3.65 3.86 13.68
CA GLY A 130 -3.55 4.55 14.96
C GLY A 130 -4.49 5.75 15.07
N MET A 131 -4.88 6.35 13.94
CA MET A 131 -5.89 7.40 13.89
C MET A 131 -7.33 6.88 13.88
N SER A 132 -7.57 5.63 13.48
CA SER A 132 -8.91 5.03 13.42
C SER A 132 -9.34 4.34 14.73
N LEU A 133 -8.40 4.08 15.62
CA LEU A 133 -8.63 3.47 16.94
C LEU A 133 -8.50 4.52 18.04
N LEU A 134 -9.42 4.49 19.00
CA LEU A 134 -9.42 5.40 20.14
C LEU A 134 -8.89 4.71 21.41
N ASP A 135 -8.35 5.49 22.35
CA ASP A 135 -8.21 5.06 23.73
C ASP A 135 -9.51 5.28 24.52
N GLU A 136 -9.48 5.00 25.82
CA GLU A 136 -10.64 5.13 26.71
C GLU A 136 -11.08 6.59 26.94
N ASP A 137 -10.18 7.55 26.69
CA ASP A 137 -10.48 8.99 26.75
C ASP A 137 -11.01 9.53 25.40
N GLY A 138 -11.13 8.66 24.39
CA GLY A 138 -11.59 9.04 23.05
C GLY A 138 -10.52 9.72 22.19
N THR A 139 -9.25 9.62 22.57
CA THR A 139 -8.10 10.14 21.81
C THR A 139 -7.57 9.06 20.86
N PRO A 140 -7.19 9.39 19.63
CA PRO A 140 -6.58 8.39 18.75
C PRO A 140 -5.32 7.77 19.34
N ILE A 141 -5.21 6.43 19.29
CA ILE A 141 -4.12 5.70 19.94
C ILE A 141 -2.73 6.05 19.38
N LEU A 142 -2.67 6.65 18.18
CA LEU A 142 -1.44 7.21 17.61
C LEU A 142 -0.71 8.12 18.61
N TYR A 143 -1.45 8.88 19.41
CA TYR A 143 -0.90 9.87 20.33
C TYR A 143 -0.52 9.28 21.71
N ASN A 144 -0.88 8.03 21.98
CA ASN A 144 -0.46 7.30 23.16
C ASN A 144 0.76 6.44 22.84
N GLU A 145 1.90 6.70 23.48
CA GLU A 145 3.17 6.02 23.12
C GLU A 145 3.11 4.51 23.34
N VAL A 146 2.46 4.04 24.41
CA VAL A 146 2.34 2.62 24.72
C VAL A 146 1.43 1.93 23.71
N LEU A 147 0.25 2.48 23.46
CA LEU A 147 -0.69 1.90 22.49
C LEU A 147 -0.15 1.94 21.06
N ARG A 148 0.58 3.00 20.71
CA ARG A 148 1.29 3.10 19.43
C ARG A 148 2.35 2.01 19.29
N ASP A 149 3.14 1.74 20.33
CA ASP A 149 4.15 0.68 20.30
C ASP A 149 3.52 -0.72 20.16
N VAL A 150 2.40 -0.98 20.87
CA VAL A 150 1.59 -2.19 20.70
C VAL A 150 1.09 -2.33 19.26
N LEU A 151 0.53 -1.26 18.69
CA LEU A 151 0.03 -1.26 17.32
C LEU A 151 1.14 -1.54 16.30
N VAL A 152 2.29 -0.88 16.42
CA VAL A 152 3.39 -1.04 15.48
C VAL A 152 3.91 -2.48 15.47
N LYS A 153 4.13 -3.08 16.65
CA LYS A 153 4.54 -4.47 16.76
C LYS A 153 3.50 -5.44 16.18
N HIS A 154 2.22 -5.17 16.42
CA HIS A 154 1.11 -5.93 15.86
C HIS A 154 1.08 -5.87 14.32
N LEU A 155 1.19 -4.69 13.72
CA LEU A 155 1.23 -4.53 12.27
C LEU A 155 2.47 -5.18 11.64
N ALA A 156 3.62 -5.06 12.27
CA ALA A 156 4.84 -5.73 11.83
C ALA A 156 4.73 -7.27 11.88
N LEU A 157 4.01 -7.83 12.86
CA LEU A 157 3.67 -9.26 12.88
C LEU A 157 2.77 -9.65 11.69
N LYS A 158 1.74 -8.85 11.38
CA LYS A 158 0.88 -9.09 10.20
C LYS A 158 1.65 -9.04 8.89
N VAL A 159 2.53 -8.06 8.72
CA VAL A 159 3.41 -7.94 7.56
C VAL A 159 4.30 -9.19 7.42
N ARG A 160 4.99 -9.60 8.50
CA ARG A 160 5.82 -10.82 8.51
C ARG A 160 5.02 -12.07 8.14
N TRP A 161 3.81 -12.18 8.67
CA TRP A 161 2.95 -13.32 8.40
C TRP A 161 2.51 -13.37 6.93
N LEU A 162 1.99 -12.27 6.38
CA LEU A 162 1.59 -12.18 4.97
C LEU A 162 2.76 -12.45 4.02
N ALA A 163 3.94 -11.88 4.31
CA ALA A 163 5.15 -12.11 3.52
C ALA A 163 5.48 -13.60 3.46
N ARG A 164 5.49 -14.31 4.60
CA ARG A 164 5.75 -15.75 4.66
C ARG A 164 4.69 -16.58 3.93
N GLN A 165 3.42 -16.18 3.96
CA GLN A 165 2.38 -16.89 3.21
C GLN A 165 2.63 -16.82 1.70
N ILE A 166 3.00 -15.64 1.20
CA ILE A 166 3.35 -15.43 -0.22
C ILE A 166 4.62 -16.20 -0.60
N GLU A 167 5.65 -16.16 0.24
CA GLU A 167 6.89 -16.95 0.04
C GLU A 167 6.60 -18.45 -0.02
N ALA A 168 5.74 -18.95 0.88
CA ALA A 168 5.31 -20.35 0.89
C ALA A 168 4.40 -20.72 -0.31
N ALA A 169 3.85 -19.73 -1.01
CA ALA A 169 3.18 -19.93 -2.29
C ALA A 169 4.16 -19.94 -3.48
N GLY A 170 5.44 -19.63 -3.27
CA GLY A 170 6.49 -19.70 -4.29
C GLY A 170 6.80 -18.37 -4.97
N ALA A 171 6.29 -17.25 -4.47
CA ALA A 171 6.55 -15.92 -5.00
C ALA A 171 7.29 -15.04 -3.99
N ARG A 172 8.06 -14.07 -4.47
CA ARG A 172 8.66 -13.04 -3.62
C ARG A 172 7.58 -12.03 -3.19
N PRO A 173 7.45 -11.74 -1.88
CA PRO A 173 6.42 -10.85 -1.37
C PRO A 173 6.77 -9.38 -1.59
N VAL A 174 5.80 -8.63 -2.09
CA VAL A 174 5.82 -7.16 -2.15
C VAL A 174 4.71 -6.64 -1.23
N ILE A 175 5.07 -6.08 -0.08
CA ILE A 175 4.08 -5.67 0.94
C ILE A 175 4.01 -4.15 0.98
N PHE A 176 2.84 -3.62 0.67
CA PHE A 176 2.55 -2.20 0.78
C PHE A 176 1.99 -1.88 2.18
N VAL A 177 2.46 -0.79 2.77
CA VAL A 177 1.95 -0.22 4.01
C VAL A 177 1.26 1.09 3.65
N ASP A 178 -0.06 1.07 3.53
CA ASP A 178 -0.83 2.17 2.97
C ASP A 178 -1.18 3.21 4.05
N GLU A 179 -0.92 4.49 3.76
CA GLU A 179 -1.06 5.59 4.73
C GLU A 179 -1.91 6.76 4.20
N PRO A 180 -3.20 6.55 3.85
CA PRO A 180 -4.06 7.63 3.38
C PRO A 180 -4.31 8.71 4.45
N PHE A 181 -4.20 8.42 5.75
CA PHE A 181 -4.40 9.43 6.79
C PHE A 181 -3.28 10.48 6.83
N LEU A 182 -2.08 10.17 6.30
CA LEU A 182 -0.97 11.12 6.22
C LEU A 182 -1.25 12.29 5.27
N THR A 183 -2.30 12.24 4.47
CA THR A 183 -2.82 13.41 3.73
C THR A 183 -3.25 14.57 4.65
N SER A 184 -3.53 14.26 5.93
CA SER A 184 -3.86 15.26 6.94
C SER A 184 -2.63 15.85 7.65
N PHE A 185 -1.41 15.40 7.31
CA PHE A 185 -0.17 15.96 7.87
C PHE A 185 -0.04 17.45 7.55
N GLY A 186 0.28 18.27 8.55
CA GLY A 186 0.35 19.73 8.41
C GLY A 186 -1.00 20.45 8.51
N THR A 187 -2.11 19.72 8.68
CA THR A 187 -3.42 20.32 8.99
C THR A 187 -3.60 20.51 10.51
N PRO A 188 -4.49 21.40 10.97
CA PRO A 188 -4.78 21.57 12.40
C PRO A 188 -5.35 20.31 13.11
N PHE A 189 -5.77 19.31 12.33
CA PHE A 189 -6.39 18.08 12.83
C PHE A 189 -5.37 16.94 13.04
N PHE A 190 -4.09 17.17 12.73
CA PHE A 190 -3.02 16.20 12.91
C PHE A 190 -1.96 16.74 13.88
N GLY A 191 -1.72 16.02 14.98
CA GLY A 191 -0.92 16.51 16.11
C GLY A 191 0.59 16.48 15.89
N TRP A 192 1.10 15.66 14.97
CA TRP A 192 2.53 15.63 14.66
C TRP A 192 2.91 16.70 13.65
N THR A 193 4.04 17.36 13.90
CA THR A 193 4.51 18.51 13.12
C THR A 193 5.86 18.26 12.46
N ARG A 194 6.54 17.17 12.83
CA ARG A 194 7.85 16.79 12.28
C ARG A 194 7.71 15.53 11.43
N PRO A 195 8.14 15.53 10.15
CA PRO A 195 8.10 14.35 9.27
C PRO A 195 8.80 13.10 9.85
N GLU A 196 9.75 13.29 10.77
CA GLU A 196 10.44 12.21 11.48
C GLU A 196 9.47 11.36 12.31
N GLN A 197 8.43 11.95 12.90
CA GLN A 197 7.51 11.25 13.80
C GLN A 197 6.75 10.12 13.10
N PRO A 198 6.05 10.35 11.96
CA PRO A 198 5.46 9.26 11.21
C PRO A 198 6.51 8.34 10.58
N ARG A 199 7.66 8.86 10.15
CA ARG A 199 8.74 8.05 9.55
C ARG A 199 9.27 6.99 10.52
N GLU A 200 9.60 7.37 11.76
CA GLU A 200 10.12 6.46 12.79
C GLU A 200 9.18 5.29 13.09
N VAL A 201 7.87 5.55 13.05
CA VAL A 201 6.83 4.55 13.32
C VAL A 201 6.65 3.65 12.09
N LEU A 202 6.72 4.22 10.88
CA LEU A 202 6.69 3.46 9.63
C LEU A 202 7.90 2.53 9.48
N GLU A 203 9.11 2.97 9.86
CA GLU A 203 10.33 2.15 9.76
C GLU A 203 10.21 0.81 10.48
N GLN A 204 9.57 0.81 11.64
CA GLN A 204 9.38 -0.41 12.43
C GLN A 204 8.48 -1.43 11.72
N VAL A 205 7.46 -0.96 10.99
CA VAL A 205 6.58 -1.82 10.19
C VAL A 205 7.27 -2.22 8.88
N TYR A 206 8.00 -1.31 8.23
CA TYR A 206 8.77 -1.62 7.03
C TYR A 206 9.83 -2.69 7.29
N ALA A 207 10.48 -2.70 8.45
CA ALA A 207 11.48 -3.70 8.80
C ALA A 207 10.96 -5.16 8.72
N ALA A 208 9.65 -5.37 8.78
CA ALA A 208 9.00 -6.67 8.62
C ALA A 208 8.79 -7.11 7.16
N ALA A 209 8.85 -6.20 6.18
CA ALA A 209 8.58 -6.48 4.77
C ALA A 209 9.86 -6.74 3.96
N PRO A 210 9.93 -7.81 3.16
CA PRO A 210 11.08 -8.08 2.28
C PRO A 210 11.23 -7.08 1.13
N VAL A 211 10.11 -6.63 0.55
CA VAL A 211 10.03 -5.49 -0.36
C VAL A 211 8.94 -4.57 0.16
N LYS A 212 9.32 -3.32 0.45
CA LYS A 212 8.50 -2.35 1.17
C LYS A 212 7.87 -1.39 0.18
N GLY A 213 6.56 -1.43 0.04
CA GLY A 213 5.81 -0.39 -0.66
C GLY A 213 5.04 0.51 0.29
N THR A 214 4.64 1.67 -0.20
CA THR A 214 3.69 2.55 0.48
C THR A 214 2.76 3.16 -0.56
N HIS A 215 1.51 3.43 -0.17
CA HIS A 215 0.59 4.21 -0.96
C HIS A 215 0.01 5.36 -0.14
N CYS A 216 -0.10 6.54 -0.75
CA CYS A 216 -0.83 7.68 -0.20
C CYS A 216 -1.66 8.33 -1.32
N CYS A 217 -2.99 8.40 -1.15
CA CYS A 217 -3.91 8.77 -2.22
C CYS A 217 -3.90 10.28 -2.58
N ALA A 218 -3.25 11.15 -1.80
CA ALA A 218 -3.20 12.59 -2.07
C ALA A 218 -1.89 13.24 -1.57
N ASN A 219 -1.79 14.56 -1.69
CA ASN A 219 -0.60 15.28 -1.27
C ASN A 219 -0.33 15.19 0.25
N THR A 220 0.94 15.07 0.61
CA THR A 220 1.44 15.10 1.98
C THR A 220 2.88 15.65 1.96
N ASP A 221 3.57 15.66 3.10
CA ASP A 221 5.01 15.84 3.13
C ASP A 221 5.70 14.54 2.64
N TRP A 222 6.13 14.54 1.38
CA TRP A 222 6.72 13.35 0.76
C TRP A 222 8.09 12.98 1.34
N THR A 223 8.74 13.86 2.12
CA THR A 223 9.98 13.50 2.82
C THR A 223 9.76 12.41 3.87
N ILE A 224 8.53 12.25 4.38
CA ILE A 224 8.14 11.15 5.27
C ILE A 224 8.50 9.80 4.62
N PHE A 225 8.16 9.63 3.33
CA PHE A 225 8.38 8.38 2.60
C PHE A 225 9.71 8.34 1.86
N LEU A 226 10.07 9.41 1.15
CA LEU A 226 11.27 9.43 0.29
C LEU A 226 12.57 9.25 1.09
N GLN A 227 12.59 9.72 2.34
CA GLN A 227 13.73 9.58 3.27
C GLN A 227 13.59 8.39 4.23
N SER A 228 12.57 7.55 4.06
CA SER A 228 12.42 6.28 4.79
C SER A 228 13.22 5.15 4.12
N SER A 229 13.15 3.93 4.64
CA SER A 229 13.70 2.71 4.04
C SER A 229 12.78 2.05 3.00
N VAL A 230 11.64 2.67 2.66
CA VAL A 230 10.71 2.15 1.66
C VAL A 230 11.40 1.92 0.31
N ASP A 231 10.99 0.89 -0.42
CA ASP A 231 11.51 0.54 -1.75
C ASP A 231 10.63 1.11 -2.86
N ILE A 232 9.32 1.24 -2.64
CA ILE A 232 8.33 1.66 -3.64
C ILE A 232 7.42 2.75 -3.05
N VAL A 233 7.38 3.93 -3.66
CA VAL A 233 6.41 4.99 -3.32
C VAL A 233 5.32 5.04 -4.39
N SER A 234 4.08 4.78 -3.98
CA SER A 234 2.88 4.92 -4.80
C SER A 234 2.10 6.15 -4.42
N PHE A 235 1.67 6.91 -5.43
CA PHE A 235 0.92 8.14 -5.25
C PHE A 235 0.00 8.41 -6.44
N ASP A 236 -0.97 9.30 -6.26
CA ASP A 236 -1.82 9.78 -7.34
C ASP A 236 -1.04 10.76 -8.25
N ALA A 237 -0.41 10.20 -9.28
CA ALA A 237 0.32 10.95 -10.30
C ALA A 237 -0.62 11.73 -11.24
N PHE A 238 -1.87 11.30 -11.38
CA PHE A 238 -2.87 12.00 -12.18
C PHE A 238 -3.22 13.36 -11.56
N GLY A 239 -3.46 13.40 -10.25
CA GLY A 239 -3.84 14.61 -9.51
C GLY A 239 -2.68 15.41 -8.94
N TYR A 240 -1.60 14.75 -8.49
CA TYR A 240 -0.61 15.38 -7.59
C TYR A 240 0.84 15.30 -8.06
N ALA A 241 1.13 14.90 -9.31
CA ALA A 241 2.50 14.85 -9.83
C ALA A 241 3.26 16.18 -9.71
N THR A 242 2.61 17.31 -9.96
CA THR A 242 3.26 18.62 -9.83
C THR A 242 3.78 18.85 -8.41
N ALA A 243 2.99 18.53 -7.38
CA ALA A 243 3.37 18.69 -5.98
C ALA A 243 4.47 17.69 -5.59
N PHE A 244 4.30 16.41 -5.96
CA PHE A 244 5.28 15.35 -5.71
C PHE A 244 6.66 15.68 -6.30
N LEU A 245 6.70 16.16 -7.55
CA LEU A 245 7.94 16.46 -8.27
C LEU A 245 8.68 17.69 -7.72
N THR A 246 8.11 18.46 -6.78
CA THR A 246 8.84 19.58 -6.14
C THR A 246 9.93 19.12 -5.18
N TYR A 247 9.86 17.88 -4.66
CA TYR A 247 10.80 17.29 -3.70
C TYR A 247 12.08 16.79 -4.39
N ARG A 248 12.74 17.66 -5.18
CA ARG A 248 13.85 17.31 -6.07
C ARG A 248 14.95 16.51 -5.37
N GLU A 249 15.49 17.02 -4.26
CA GLU A 249 16.63 16.43 -3.58
C GLU A 249 16.27 15.04 -3.03
N ALA A 250 15.13 14.94 -2.35
CA ALA A 250 14.65 13.68 -1.77
C ALA A 250 14.32 12.63 -2.86
N LEU A 251 13.74 13.04 -3.99
CA LEU A 251 13.47 12.16 -5.12
C LEU A 251 14.75 11.64 -5.77
N VAL A 252 15.74 12.51 -5.99
CA VAL A 252 17.03 12.12 -6.57
C VAL A 252 17.75 11.14 -5.66
N GLU A 253 17.76 11.38 -4.35
CA GLU A 253 18.35 10.46 -3.37
C GLU A 253 17.61 9.11 -3.35
N PHE A 254 16.27 9.14 -3.28
CA PHE A 254 15.41 7.97 -3.29
C PHE A 254 15.65 7.08 -4.51
N LEU A 255 15.65 7.66 -5.72
CA LEU A 255 15.86 6.89 -6.95
C LEU A 255 17.30 6.39 -7.08
N ARG A 256 18.31 7.18 -6.66
CA ARG A 256 19.72 6.74 -6.69
C ARG A 256 20.02 5.58 -5.75
N ARG A 257 19.31 5.47 -4.62
CA ARG A 257 19.43 4.30 -3.73
C ARG A 257 18.63 3.08 -4.18
N GLY A 258 18.00 3.13 -5.36
CA GLY A 258 17.24 2.01 -5.92
C GLY A 258 15.74 2.05 -5.64
N GLY A 259 15.20 3.16 -5.12
CA GLY A 259 13.77 3.34 -4.90
C GLY A 259 12.97 3.31 -6.21
N ASN A 260 11.70 2.92 -6.14
CA ASN A 260 10.79 2.80 -7.27
C ASN A 260 9.59 3.73 -7.10
N ILE A 261 9.05 4.24 -8.21
CA ILE A 261 7.84 5.05 -8.22
C ILE A 261 6.71 4.27 -8.86
N ALA A 262 5.61 4.09 -8.14
CA ALA A 262 4.35 3.58 -8.69
C ALA A 262 3.46 4.77 -9.09
N TRP A 263 3.41 5.03 -10.39
CA TRP A 263 2.69 6.14 -11.00
C TRP A 263 1.20 5.80 -11.05
N GLY A 264 0.43 6.35 -10.11
CA GLY A 264 -1.03 6.35 -10.13
C GLY A 264 -1.57 7.27 -11.22
N ILE A 265 -1.39 6.89 -12.49
CA ILE A 265 -1.61 7.75 -13.65
C ILE A 265 -3.02 7.64 -14.22
N VAL A 266 -3.71 6.52 -13.99
CA VAL A 266 -5.09 6.32 -14.44
C VAL A 266 -6.06 6.76 -13.32
N PRO A 267 -6.92 7.76 -13.56
CA PRO A 267 -7.85 8.23 -12.54
C PRO A 267 -8.85 7.15 -12.16
N THR A 268 -9.23 7.13 -10.88
CA THR A 268 -10.26 6.20 -10.35
C THR A 268 -11.66 6.80 -10.31
N ASP A 269 -11.76 8.10 -10.57
CA ASP A 269 -13.04 8.79 -10.67
C ASP A 269 -13.69 8.48 -12.04
N PRO A 270 -14.95 8.00 -12.10
CA PRO A 270 -15.57 7.58 -13.34
C PRO A 270 -15.64 8.67 -14.42
N ASP A 271 -15.94 9.92 -14.03
CA ASP A 271 -16.06 11.03 -14.97
C ASP A 271 -14.70 11.40 -15.54
N ALA A 272 -13.67 11.48 -14.68
CA ALA A 272 -12.30 11.74 -15.12
C ALA A 272 -11.75 10.60 -16.00
N LEU A 273 -12.07 9.34 -15.69
CA LEU A 273 -11.68 8.18 -16.47
C LEU A 273 -12.34 8.18 -17.86
N ALA A 274 -13.63 8.49 -17.94
CA ALA A 274 -14.33 8.60 -19.21
C ALA A 274 -13.84 9.78 -20.07
N ALA A 275 -13.35 10.85 -19.44
CA ALA A 275 -12.86 12.06 -20.10
C ALA A 275 -11.39 12.00 -20.52
N THR A 276 -10.67 10.90 -20.26
CA THR A 276 -9.23 10.78 -20.54
C THR A 276 -8.94 9.65 -21.52
N SER A 277 -7.90 9.85 -22.34
CA SER A 277 -7.42 8.83 -23.30
C SER A 277 -6.02 8.30 -22.94
N ALA A 278 -5.69 7.11 -23.45
CA ALA A 278 -4.38 6.50 -23.23
C ALA A 278 -3.24 7.41 -23.73
N ASP A 279 -3.39 8.04 -24.89
CA ASP A 279 -2.38 8.93 -25.48
C ASP A 279 -2.10 10.17 -24.61
N GLU A 280 -3.16 10.77 -24.04
CA GLU A 280 -3.01 11.89 -23.11
C GLU A 280 -2.27 11.47 -21.84
N LEU A 281 -2.60 10.30 -21.28
CA LEU A 281 -1.95 9.79 -20.08
C LEU A 281 -0.48 9.41 -20.34
N VAL A 282 -0.17 8.84 -21.50
CA VAL A 282 1.22 8.60 -21.94
C VAL A 282 1.98 9.93 -22.07
N GLY A 283 1.37 10.95 -22.67
CA GLY A 283 1.95 12.29 -22.77
C GLY A 283 2.28 12.89 -21.40
N ARG A 284 1.31 12.88 -20.48
CA ARG A 284 1.50 13.34 -19.09
C ARG A 284 2.62 12.60 -18.38
N LEU A 285 2.64 11.26 -18.48
CA LEU A 285 3.66 10.46 -17.82
C LEU A 285 5.06 10.71 -18.39
N ARG A 286 5.17 10.91 -19.71
CA ARG A 286 6.43 11.29 -20.36
C ARG A 286 6.95 12.64 -19.86
N GLU A 287 6.07 13.62 -19.65
CA GLU A 287 6.43 14.92 -19.08
C GLU A 287 6.91 14.78 -17.63
N GLN A 288 6.23 13.96 -16.82
CA GLN A 288 6.62 13.67 -15.44
C GLN A 288 7.99 12.99 -15.36
N ILE A 289 8.24 11.99 -16.22
CA ILE A 289 9.55 11.33 -16.35
C ILE A 289 10.61 12.31 -16.85
N ALA A 290 10.30 13.15 -17.85
CA ALA A 290 11.23 14.16 -18.34
C ALA A 290 11.62 15.16 -17.24
N LYS A 291 10.71 15.46 -16.31
CA LYS A 291 11.02 16.28 -15.14
C LYS A 291 12.07 15.62 -14.25
N LEU A 292 11.95 14.32 -13.96
CA LEU A 292 12.98 13.58 -13.22
C LEU A 292 14.32 13.54 -13.97
N VAL A 293 14.30 13.36 -15.31
CA VAL A 293 15.51 13.42 -16.14
C VAL A 293 16.18 14.79 -16.02
N SER A 294 15.40 15.89 -15.98
CA SER A 294 15.94 17.25 -15.77
C SER A 294 16.65 17.43 -14.43
N TYR A 295 16.44 16.52 -13.47
CA TYR A 295 17.16 16.50 -12.20
C TYR A 295 18.51 15.80 -12.26
N GLY A 296 18.90 15.27 -13.43
CA GLY A 296 20.15 14.54 -13.65
C GLY A 296 20.04 13.05 -13.37
N LEU A 297 18.84 12.48 -13.50
CA LEU A 297 18.58 11.04 -13.41
C LEU A 297 18.55 10.43 -14.81
N ASP A 298 19.02 9.19 -14.92
CA ASP A 298 18.99 8.45 -16.18
C ASP A 298 17.57 7.99 -16.52
N ARG A 299 17.17 8.15 -17.79
CA ARG A 299 15.81 7.82 -18.24
C ARG A 299 15.54 6.33 -18.15
N GLU A 300 16.49 5.49 -18.54
CA GLU A 300 16.32 4.04 -18.51
C GLU A 300 16.22 3.54 -17.07
N ALA A 301 17.02 4.09 -16.16
CA ALA A 301 16.90 3.82 -14.73
C ALA A 301 15.50 4.19 -14.20
N ILE A 302 14.97 5.37 -14.53
CA ILE A 302 13.61 5.77 -14.12
C ILE A 302 12.56 4.77 -14.62
N LEU A 303 12.65 4.33 -15.88
CA LEU A 303 11.70 3.37 -16.46
C LEU A 303 11.80 1.99 -15.78
N ARG A 304 13.02 1.46 -15.55
CA ARG A 304 13.21 0.23 -14.77
C ARG A 304 12.67 0.38 -13.34
N GLN A 305 12.74 1.56 -12.75
CA GLN A 305 12.27 1.87 -11.41
C GLN A 305 10.80 2.34 -11.36
N SER A 306 10.02 2.14 -12.42
CA SER A 306 8.62 2.60 -12.49
C SER A 306 7.63 1.43 -12.44
N LEU A 307 6.52 1.61 -11.75
CA LEU A 307 5.31 0.79 -11.83
C LEU A 307 4.14 1.67 -12.29
N LEU A 308 3.12 1.06 -12.90
CA LEU A 308 1.89 1.76 -13.29
C LEU A 308 0.72 1.24 -12.45
N THR A 309 -0.07 2.16 -11.91
CA THR A 309 -1.24 1.83 -11.08
C THR A 309 -2.40 2.76 -11.39
N PRO A 310 -3.64 2.41 -10.98
CA PRO A 310 -4.67 3.42 -10.80
C PRO A 310 -4.23 4.44 -9.73
N SER A 311 -4.84 5.63 -9.70
CA SER A 311 -4.52 6.69 -8.73
C SER A 311 -4.70 6.30 -7.26
N CYS A 312 -5.62 5.39 -6.95
CA CYS A 312 -5.91 4.90 -5.59
C CYS A 312 -6.70 3.57 -5.74
N GLY A 313 -7.22 3.01 -4.65
CA GLY A 313 -8.05 1.80 -4.70
C GLY A 313 -9.43 2.04 -5.37
N LEU A 314 -10.07 0.96 -5.83
CA LEU A 314 -11.35 1.00 -6.55
C LEU A 314 -12.54 0.51 -5.71
N GLY A 315 -12.33 0.10 -4.45
CA GLY A 315 -13.36 -0.50 -3.60
C GLY A 315 -14.59 0.39 -3.33
N SER A 316 -14.39 1.70 -3.28
CA SER A 316 -15.45 2.70 -3.09
C SER A 316 -16.08 3.19 -4.38
N ARG A 317 -15.55 2.79 -5.54
CA ARG A 317 -16.03 3.22 -6.86
C ARG A 317 -17.13 2.28 -7.36
N PRO A 318 -17.94 2.69 -8.36
CA PRO A 318 -18.88 1.79 -9.03
C PRO A 318 -18.14 0.55 -9.60
N PRO A 319 -18.69 -0.68 -9.50
CA PRO A 319 -18.03 -1.91 -9.95
C PRO A 319 -17.53 -1.87 -11.39
N GLU A 320 -18.27 -1.20 -12.27
CA GLU A 320 -17.96 -1.02 -13.69
C GLU A 320 -16.70 -0.18 -13.95
N THR A 321 -16.15 0.51 -12.95
CA THR A 321 -14.96 1.37 -13.08
C THR A 321 -13.67 0.57 -13.20
N ALA A 322 -13.61 -0.62 -12.60
CA ALA A 322 -12.36 -1.34 -12.45
C ALA A 322 -11.79 -1.82 -13.80
N ARG A 323 -12.63 -2.39 -14.66
CA ARG A 323 -12.19 -2.94 -15.95
C ARG A 323 -11.65 -1.86 -16.90
N PRO A 324 -12.36 -0.75 -17.17
CA PRO A 324 -11.82 0.31 -18.02
C PRO A 324 -10.52 0.93 -17.48
N ALA A 325 -10.37 1.06 -16.16
CA ALA A 325 -9.15 1.58 -15.56
C ALA A 325 -7.93 0.68 -15.85
N PHE A 326 -8.08 -0.64 -15.72
CA PHE A 326 -6.98 -1.57 -16.00
C PHE A 326 -6.74 -1.79 -17.49
N GLU A 327 -7.77 -1.69 -18.34
CA GLU A 327 -7.60 -1.63 -19.80
C GLU A 327 -6.77 -0.42 -20.21
N MET A 328 -7.03 0.74 -19.61
CA MET A 328 -6.23 1.96 -19.82
C MET A 328 -4.77 1.76 -19.39
N LEU A 329 -4.51 1.16 -18.23
CA LEU A 329 -3.14 0.87 -17.76
C LEU A 329 -2.39 -0.06 -18.72
N LYS A 330 -3.05 -1.12 -19.20
CA LYS A 330 -2.50 -2.05 -20.18
C LYS A 330 -2.17 -1.37 -21.51
N ALA A 331 -2.94 -0.36 -21.91
CA ALA A 331 -2.65 0.42 -23.11
C ALA A 331 -1.44 1.35 -22.93
N ILE A 332 -1.21 1.86 -21.71
CA ILE A 332 -0.09 2.78 -21.40
C ILE A 332 1.25 2.04 -21.29
N SER A 333 1.28 0.85 -20.66
CA SER A 333 2.53 0.14 -20.32
C SER A 333 3.46 -0.10 -21.54
N PRO A 334 2.99 -0.65 -22.68
CA PRO A 334 3.85 -0.88 -23.85
C PRO A 334 4.44 0.40 -24.45
N ALA A 335 3.73 1.53 -24.38
CA ALA A 335 4.16 2.81 -24.94
C ALA A 335 5.35 3.44 -24.19
N LEU A 336 5.66 2.93 -23.00
CA LEU A 336 6.83 3.31 -22.20
C LEU A 336 7.98 2.33 -22.40
N SER A 337 7.69 1.03 -22.50
CA SER A 337 8.71 -0.01 -22.68
C SER A 337 9.28 -0.06 -24.11
N ALA A 338 8.50 0.31 -25.14
CA ALA A 338 8.95 0.28 -26.54
C ALA A 338 10.07 1.30 -26.88
N ASP A 339 10.30 2.28 -26.00
CA ASP A 339 11.39 3.26 -26.13
C ASP A 339 12.79 2.62 -25.87
N GLU A 340 12.84 1.39 -25.33
CA GLU A 340 14.09 0.60 -25.16
C GLU A 340 14.64 0.05 -26.48
N SER A 341 13.81 -0.08 -27.52
CA SER A 341 14.18 -0.73 -28.80
C SER A 341 14.46 0.24 -29.95
N ALA A 342 14.36 1.55 -29.74
CA ALA A 342 14.52 2.57 -30.78
C ALA A 342 15.84 3.35 -30.71
N ARG A 343 16.87 2.82 -30.03
CA ARG A 343 18.20 3.44 -29.95
C ARG A 343 19.33 2.48 -30.29
#